data_AF-A0A972R556-F1
#
_entry.id   AF-A0A972R556-F1
#
_cell.length_a   1.000
_cell.length_b   1.000
_cell.length_c   1.000
_cell.angle_alpha   90.00
_cell.angle_beta   90.00
_cell.angle_gamma   90.00
#
_symmetry.space_group_name_H-M   'P 1'
#
loop_
_entity.id
_entity.type
_entity.pdbx_description
1 polymer ?
#
loop_
_entity_poly.entity_id
_entity_poly.type
_entity_poly.pdbx_seq_one_letter_code
_entity_poly.pdbx_strand_id
1 'polypeptide(L)'
;MIPLPKDEWVHIILHLRLSAGWEGRTEIRQDSVKIIDQYGQNLPADNTVYDRFQFGTTANGSSGDKVIYVDDVVISKQSLLKSGK
;
A
#
# COMPACT_ATOMS: atom_id res chain seq x y z
N MET A 1 -9.38 9.51 8.04
CA MET A 1 -8.47 9.38 6.89
C MET A 1 -7.21 10.16 7.22
N ILE A 2 -6.03 9.57 7.08
CA ILE A 2 -4.76 10.28 7.31
C ILE A 2 -4.31 10.82 5.94
N PRO A 3 -4.14 12.13 5.77
CA PRO A 3 -3.68 12.69 4.52
C PRO A 3 -2.19 12.40 4.30
N LEU A 4 -1.79 12.27 3.04
CA LEU A 4 -0.38 12.35 2.65
C LEU A 4 0.06 13.81 2.80
N PRO A 5 1.04 14.12 3.67
CA PRO A 5 1.52 15.48 3.84
C PRO A 5 2.27 15.95 2.59
N LYS A 6 2.17 17.24 2.29
CA LYS A 6 2.93 17.87 1.20
C LYS A 6 4.33 18.23 1.71
N ASP A 7 5.34 18.08 0.86
CA ASP A 7 6.73 18.47 1.14
C ASP A 7 7.38 17.74 2.32
N GLU A 8 6.85 16.56 2.69
CA GLU A 8 7.36 15.71 3.77
C GLU A 8 7.50 14.25 3.32
N TRP A 9 8.52 13.58 3.84
CA TRP A 9 8.68 12.14 3.66
C TRP A 9 7.80 11.38 4.64
N VAL A 10 7.15 10.33 4.15
CA VAL A 10 6.40 9.38 4.98
C VAL A 10 6.79 7.96 4.61
N HIS A 11 6.76 7.06 5.60
CA HIS A 11 7.03 5.65 5.37
C HIS A 11 5.71 4.89 5.19
N ILE A 12 5.47 4.36 4.00
CA ILE A 12 4.27 3.58 3.70
C ILE A 12 4.57 2.09 3.76
N ILE A 13 3.78 1.34 4.53
CA ILE A 13 3.81 -0.12 4.52
C ILE A 13 2.46 -0.65 4.05
N LEU A 14 2.49 -1.44 2.97
CA LEU A 14 1.38 -2.25 2.49
C LEU A 14 1.66 -3.71 2.83
N HIS A 15 0.83 -4.31 3.67
CA HIS A 15 0.86 -5.73 3.97
C HIS A 15 -0.38 -6.40 3.40
N LEU A 16 -0.16 -7.32 2.47
CA LEU A 16 -1.20 -8.09 1.80
C LEU A 16 -1.09 -9.57 2.18
N ARG A 17 -2.20 -10.13 2.64
CA ARG A 17 -2.47 -11.56 2.50
C ARG A 17 -3.46 -11.71 1.36
N LEU A 18 -3.00 -12.22 0.22
CA LEU A 18 -3.83 -12.36 -0.98
C LEU A 18 -4.75 -13.59 -0.85
N SER A 19 -6.02 -13.43 -1.22
CA SER A 19 -7.00 -14.50 -1.25
C SER A 19 -8.20 -14.13 -2.14
N ALA A 20 -8.75 -15.13 -2.83
CA ALA A 20 -10.02 -15.02 -3.54
C ALA A 20 -11.26 -15.23 -2.64
N GLY A 21 -11.05 -15.55 -1.36
CA GLY A 21 -12.05 -15.73 -0.31
C GLY A 21 -11.99 -14.64 0.77
N TRP A 22 -12.64 -14.90 1.91
CA TRP A 22 -12.81 -13.90 2.97
C TRP A 22 -11.57 -13.73 3.88
N GLU A 23 -10.59 -14.62 3.74
CA GLU A 23 -9.35 -14.65 4.52
C GLU A 23 -8.27 -13.71 3.99
N GLY A 24 -8.54 -13.00 2.90
CA GLY A 24 -7.68 -11.94 2.42
C GLY A 24 -7.56 -10.83 3.46
N ARG A 25 -6.40 -10.18 3.50
CA ARG A 25 -6.13 -9.06 4.39
C ARG A 25 -5.38 -7.97 3.66
N THR A 26 -5.84 -6.75 3.80
CA THR A 26 -5.17 -5.54 3.33
C THR A 26 -4.94 -4.62 4.52
N GLU A 27 -3.67 -4.44 4.88
CA GLU A 27 -3.25 -3.51 5.92
C GLU A 27 -2.35 -2.44 5.32
N ILE A 28 -2.67 -1.16 5.57
CA ILE A 28 -1.89 -0.01 5.15
C ILE A 28 -1.52 0.81 6.37
N ARG A 29 -0.24 1.13 6.49
CA ARG A 29 0.29 2.03 7.51
C ARG A 29 1.02 3.21 6.86
N GLN A 30 0.92 4.36 7.50
CA GLN A 30 1.78 5.51 7.26
C GLN A 30 2.53 5.77 8.56
N ASP A 31 3.85 5.74 8.48
CA ASP A 31 4.78 5.76 9.59
C ASP A 31 4.43 4.66 10.61
N SER A 32 4.01 5.04 11.81
CA SER A 32 3.59 4.10 12.86
C SER A 32 2.07 3.93 12.96
N VAL A 33 1.29 4.65 12.14
CA VAL A 33 -0.16 4.72 12.26
C VAL A 33 -0.83 3.78 11.25
N LYS A 34 -1.71 2.92 11.75
CA LYS A 34 -2.53 2.02 10.94
C LYS A 34 -3.70 2.80 10.32
N ILE A 35 -3.71 2.93 9.00
CA ILE A 35 -4.74 3.65 8.24
C ILE A 35 -5.87 2.71 7.85
N ILE A 36 -5.52 1.54 7.29
CA ILE A 36 -6.44 0.51 6.85
C ILE A 36 -6.01 -0.82 7.45
N ASP A 37 -6.98 -1.62 7.91
CA ASP A 37 -6.81 -3.01 8.31
C ASP A 37 -8.14 -3.71 8.07
N GLN A 38 -8.28 -4.32 6.90
CA GLN A 38 -9.52 -4.93 6.46
C GLN A 38 -9.28 -6.38 6.03
N TYR A 39 -10.32 -7.19 6.24
CA TYR A 39 -10.40 -8.56 5.79
C TYR A 39 -11.44 -8.70 4.68
N GLY A 40 -11.24 -9.66 3.80
CA GLY A 40 -12.14 -9.96 2.68
C GLY A 40 -11.38 -10.30 1.40
N GLN A 41 -12.14 -10.58 0.34
CA GLN A 41 -11.58 -10.89 -0.97
C GLN A 41 -10.75 -9.72 -1.50
N ASN A 42 -9.46 -9.95 -1.72
CA ASN A 42 -8.52 -8.98 -2.27
C ASN A 42 -7.71 -9.56 -3.45
N LEU A 43 -8.15 -10.70 -3.97
CA LEU A 43 -7.69 -11.30 -5.21
C LEU A 43 -8.93 -11.70 -6.05
N PRO A 44 -8.98 -11.39 -7.36
CA PRO A 44 -10.16 -11.72 -8.18
C PRO A 44 -10.49 -13.21 -8.25
N ALA A 45 -9.47 -14.07 -8.34
CA ALA A 45 -9.59 -15.53 -8.40
C ALA A 45 -8.27 -16.19 -7.95
N ASP A 46 -8.32 -17.46 -7.51
CA ASP A 46 -7.18 -18.18 -6.93
C ASP A 46 -5.95 -18.32 -7.85
N ASN A 47 -6.14 -18.21 -9.16
CA ASN A 47 -5.07 -18.29 -10.16
C ASN A 47 -4.56 -16.91 -10.62
N THR A 48 -5.03 -15.81 -10.01
CA THR A 48 -4.58 -14.47 -10.34
C THR A 48 -3.24 -14.18 -9.68
N VAL A 49 -2.31 -13.58 -10.43
CA VAL A 49 -1.01 -13.14 -9.92
C VAL A 49 -0.90 -11.63 -10.11
N TYR A 50 -0.48 -10.92 -9.06
CA TYR A 50 -0.01 -9.55 -9.19
C TYR A 50 1.45 -9.57 -9.62
N ASP A 51 1.70 -9.24 -10.88
CA ASP A 51 3.01 -9.30 -11.54
C ASP A 51 3.69 -7.93 -11.64
N ARG A 52 2.97 -6.85 -11.33
CA ARG A 52 3.45 -5.48 -11.43
C ARG A 52 3.06 -4.64 -10.22
N PHE A 53 4.03 -3.86 -9.74
CA PHE A 53 3.81 -2.77 -8.80
C PHE A 53 4.13 -1.44 -9.49
N GLN A 54 3.29 -0.42 -9.31
CA GLN A 54 3.47 0.90 -9.94
C GLN A 54 3.37 2.00 -8.89
N PHE A 55 4.27 2.97 -8.97
CA PHE A 55 4.21 4.23 -8.25
C PHE A 55 4.11 5.36 -9.26
N GLY A 56 3.25 6.34 -9.00
CA GLY A 56 3.15 7.50 -9.87
C GLY A 56 1.88 8.29 -9.62
N THR A 57 1.75 9.36 -10.38
CA THR A 57 0.51 10.14 -10.48
C THR A 57 -0.35 9.52 -11.57
N THR A 58 -1.67 9.50 -11.35
CA THR A 58 -2.62 9.19 -12.42
C THR A 58 -3.22 10.52 -12.89
N ALA A 59 -3.38 10.69 -14.21
CA ALA A 59 -3.78 11.95 -14.85
C ALA A 59 -5.28 12.26 -14.69
N ASN A 60 -5.78 12.25 -13.45
CA ASN A 60 -7.21 12.24 -13.14
C ASN A 60 -7.73 13.60 -12.66
N GLY A 61 -6.88 14.63 -12.51
CA GLY A 61 -7.34 15.92 -12.00
C GLY A 61 -6.32 17.07 -11.92
N SER A 62 -6.84 18.27 -12.19
CA SER A 62 -6.25 19.63 -12.15
C SER A 62 -5.01 19.90 -13.02
N SER A 63 -4.95 21.10 -13.57
CA SER A 63 -3.79 21.60 -14.32
C SER A 63 -2.55 21.74 -13.43
N GLY A 64 -1.37 21.57 -14.05
CA GLY A 64 -0.07 21.77 -13.43
C GLY A 64 0.67 20.48 -13.07
N ASP A 65 2.00 20.55 -13.14
CA ASP A 65 2.88 19.42 -12.89
C ASP A 65 2.77 18.94 -11.43
N LYS A 66 2.73 17.62 -11.27
CA LYS A 66 2.72 16.96 -9.97
C LYS A 66 3.98 16.09 -9.89
N VAL A 67 4.78 16.32 -8.86
CA VAL A 67 6.02 15.58 -8.62
C VAL A 67 5.84 14.74 -7.36
N ILE A 68 6.22 13.47 -7.44
CA ILE A 68 6.30 12.54 -6.31
C ILE A 68 7.73 12.00 -6.27
N TYR A 69 8.35 12.02 -5.09
CA TYR A 69 9.62 11.36 -4.83
C TYR A 69 9.36 10.04 -4.10
N VAL A 70 10.07 8.99 -4.49
CA VAL A 70 9.93 7.65 -3.92
C VAL A 70 11.34 7.10 -3.71
N ASP A 71 11.59 6.56 -2.52
CA ASP A 71 12.87 5.95 -2.14
C ASP A 71 12.62 4.72 -1.27
N ASP A 72 13.66 3.90 -1.03
CA ASP A 72 13.65 2.72 -0.16
C ASP A 72 12.56 1.68 -0.48
N VAL A 73 12.31 1.44 -1.78
CA VAL A 73 11.30 0.47 -2.22
C VAL A 73 11.74 -0.96 -1.92
N VAL A 74 10.97 -1.64 -1.05
CA VAL A 74 11.20 -3.04 -0.68
C VAL A 74 9.94 -3.86 -0.88
N ILE A 75 10.08 -5.03 -1.54
CA ILE A 75 9.04 -6.05 -1.62
C ILE A 75 9.56 -7.31 -0.93
N SER A 76 8.81 -7.82 0.04
CA SER A 76 9.20 -8.97 0.84
C SER A 76 8.03 -9.91 1.10
N LYS A 77 8.33 -11.21 1.20
CA LYS A 77 7.39 -12.22 1.72
C LYS A 77 7.31 -12.20 3.24
N GLN A 78 8.30 -11.60 3.90
CA GLN A 78 8.29 -11.40 5.35
C GLN A 78 7.56 -10.10 5.67
N SER A 79 6.84 -10.07 6.77
CA SER A 79 6.19 -8.85 7.25
C SER A 79 7.25 -7.77 7.53
N LEU A 80 7.11 -6.62 6.87
CA LEU A 80 7.89 -5.42 7.15
C LEU A 80 7.32 -4.61 8.34
N LEU A 81 6.13 -5.00 8.81
CA LEU A 81 5.58 -4.44 10.04
C LEU A 81 6.47 -4.85 11.20
N LYS A 82 7.00 -3.87 11.91
CA LYS A 82 7.68 -4.12 13.18
C LYS A 82 6.65 -4.69 14.15
N SER A 83 6.92 -5.88 14.70
CA SER A 83 6.18 -6.36 15.88
C SER A 83 6.35 -5.31 16.98
N GLY A 84 5.24 -4.74 17.44
CA GLY A 84 5.26 -3.85 18.59
C GLY A 84 5.89 -4.57 19.78
N LYS A 85 6.79 -3.89 20.48
CA LYS A 85 7.10 -4.24 21.87
C LYS A 85 5.93 -3.88 22.76
#